data_AF-A0A2D7HWE7-F1
#
_entry.id   AF-A0A2D7HWE7-F1
#
_cell.length_a   1.000
_cell.length_b   1.000
_cell.length_c   1.000
_cell.angle_alpha   90.00
_cell.angle_beta   90.00
_cell.angle_gamma   90.00
#
_symmetry.space_group_name_H-M   'P 1'
#
loop_
_entity.id
_entity.type
_entity.pdbx_description
1 polymer ?
#
loop_
_entity_poly.entity_id
_entity_poly.type
_entity_poly.pdbx_seq_one_letter_code
_entity_poly.pdbx_strand_id
1 'polypeptide(L)'
;MIDKIGIRKTNLTILTLCAFTMSLTLASTAWSKRPHGPGHRSSSAYSEQLLQEIGVDRDTRDQIEAISKSSEVRAKETNMKIRHAQKKMRTLLDQASPNSEKVMQQVETIGALEIEADKHRLMTMLGIRKLLTPEQRISLEELHKDHRGKKKRRKIRRIENSCQEMLETACANQGTHEEQITCLRKYESDASESCQRALKKLKRPNHLNFQEDISAPTL
;
A
#
# COMPACT_ATOMS: atom_id res chain seq x y z
N MET A 1 -29.68 -44.06 54.93
CA MET A 1 -28.23 -44.16 54.71
C MET A 1 -27.77 -42.87 54.09
N ILE A 2 -27.10 -42.05 54.88
CA ILE A 2 -26.72 -40.66 54.59
C ILE A 2 -25.21 -40.67 54.34
N ASP A 3 -24.79 -40.46 53.10
CA ASP A 3 -23.37 -40.34 52.79
C ASP A 3 -22.89 -38.90 52.90
N LYS A 4 -21.79 -38.80 53.64
CA LYS A 4 -21.24 -37.60 54.25
C LYS A 4 -20.43 -36.77 53.24
N ILE A 5 -20.73 -35.48 53.24
CA ILE A 5 -19.96 -34.39 52.64
C ILE A 5 -18.58 -34.31 53.32
N GLY A 6 -17.51 -34.58 52.56
CA GLY A 6 -16.11 -34.44 52.99
C GLY A 6 -15.51 -33.12 52.52
N ILE A 7 -15.73 -32.04 53.28
CA ILE A 7 -15.02 -30.75 53.09
C ILE A 7 -13.63 -30.89 53.71
N ARG A 8 -12.60 -31.07 52.87
CA ARG A 8 -11.20 -30.98 53.30
C ARG A 8 -10.76 -29.53 53.38
N LYS A 9 -10.44 -29.10 54.60
CA LYS A 9 -9.74 -27.86 54.92
C LYS A 9 -8.27 -28.01 54.50
N THR A 10 -7.82 -27.20 53.54
CA THR A 10 -6.40 -27.00 53.26
C THR A 10 -6.08 -25.51 53.35
N ASN A 11 -5.57 -25.12 54.53
CA ASN A 11 -4.39 -24.27 54.78
C ASN A 11 -4.13 -23.18 53.71
N LEU A 12 -4.52 -21.91 53.86
CA LEU A 12 -4.13 -20.90 54.88
C LEU A 12 -2.62 -20.76 55.15
N THR A 13 -1.75 -20.89 54.14
CA THR A 13 -0.34 -20.42 54.20
C THR A 13 0.28 -20.16 52.81
N ILE A 14 -0.42 -19.45 51.91
CA ILE A 14 0.19 -18.90 50.68
C ILE A 14 -0.39 -17.50 50.45
N LEU A 15 -0.15 -16.59 51.39
CA LEU A 15 -0.64 -15.20 51.36
C LEU A 15 0.49 -14.17 51.51
N THR A 16 1.75 -14.59 51.31
CA THR A 16 2.94 -13.75 51.51
C THR A 16 4.00 -14.04 50.44
N LEU A 17 3.60 -14.06 49.16
CA LEU A 17 4.55 -14.02 48.03
C LEU A 17 3.93 -13.40 46.76
N CYS A 18 2.98 -12.47 46.91
CA CYS A 18 2.29 -11.79 45.80
C CYS A 18 2.44 -10.26 45.82
N ALA A 19 3.37 -9.71 46.60
CA ALA A 19 3.54 -8.26 46.74
C ALA A 19 4.74 -7.66 45.97
N PHE A 20 5.41 -8.43 45.10
CA PHE A 20 6.60 -7.96 44.36
C PHE A 20 6.63 -8.37 42.88
N THR A 21 5.46 -8.60 42.27
CA THR A 21 5.34 -8.87 40.81
C THR A 21 4.29 -7.99 40.15
N MET A 22 4.01 -6.81 40.71
CA MET A 22 2.94 -5.90 40.26
C MET A 22 3.47 -4.51 39.86
N SER A 23 4.66 -4.44 39.25
CA SER A 23 5.26 -3.14 38.86
C SER A 23 5.87 -3.08 37.46
N LEU A 24 5.67 -4.06 36.57
CA LEU A 24 6.36 -4.10 35.26
C LEU A 24 5.47 -4.29 34.02
N THR A 25 4.25 -3.73 33.98
CA THR A 25 3.36 -3.86 32.81
C THR A 25 2.65 -2.55 32.40
N LEU A 26 3.34 -1.41 32.38
CA LEU A 26 2.69 -0.12 32.07
C LEU A 26 3.31 0.70 30.91
N ALA A 27 4.27 0.19 30.13
CA ALA A 27 4.97 1.02 29.13
C ALA A 27 5.02 0.44 27.69
N SER A 28 3.90 0.00 27.11
CA SER A 28 3.93 -0.55 25.73
C SER A 28 2.77 -0.21 24.79
N THR A 29 1.84 0.72 25.10
CA THR A 29 0.69 1.00 24.19
C THR A 29 0.79 2.31 23.38
N ALA A 30 1.93 3.02 23.40
CA ALA A 30 2.04 4.33 22.73
C ALA A 30 2.29 4.30 21.21
N TRP A 31 2.40 3.12 20.56
CA TRP A 31 2.88 3.01 19.16
C TRP A 31 1.87 2.50 18.10
N SER A 32 0.58 2.36 18.39
CA SER A 32 -0.35 1.76 17.40
C SER A 32 -1.37 2.69 16.73
N LYS A 33 -1.49 3.96 17.13
CA LYS A 33 -2.42 4.90 16.48
C LYS A 33 -1.66 5.96 15.70
N ARG A 34 -1.24 5.62 14.46
CA ARG A 34 -0.92 6.65 13.47
C ARG A 34 -2.17 7.54 13.32
N PRO A 35 -2.12 8.84 13.63
CA PRO A 35 -3.26 9.72 13.48
C PRO A 35 -3.74 9.61 12.04
N HIS A 36 -4.93 9.06 11.85
CA HIS A 36 -5.59 9.07 10.56
C HIS A 36 -5.97 10.53 10.32
N GLY A 37 -5.11 11.24 9.60
CA GLY A 37 -5.27 12.68 9.38
C GLY A 37 -6.67 12.99 8.81
N PRO A 38 -7.31 14.07 9.27
CA PRO A 38 -8.64 14.47 8.83
C PRO A 38 -8.54 14.89 7.36
N GLY A 39 -8.90 13.96 6.48
CA GLY A 39 -8.73 14.14 5.05
C GLY A 39 -9.42 13.03 4.30
N HIS A 40 -10.74 12.91 4.47
CA HIS A 40 -11.57 12.30 3.44
C HIS A 40 -11.46 13.17 2.19
N ARG A 41 -10.37 13.02 1.44
CA ARG A 41 -10.33 13.47 0.06
C ARG A 41 -11.50 12.78 -0.63
N SER A 42 -12.39 13.57 -1.22
CA SER A 42 -13.52 13.04 -1.98
C SER A 42 -12.97 12.00 -2.94
N SER A 43 -13.63 10.85 -3.00
CA SER A 43 -13.25 9.75 -3.88
C SER A 43 -13.67 10.05 -5.32
N SER A 44 -13.59 11.31 -5.76
CA SER A 44 -13.81 11.62 -7.16
C SER A 44 -12.72 10.95 -7.99
N ALA A 45 -13.10 10.45 -9.16
CA ALA A 45 -12.14 9.83 -10.09
C ALA A 45 -11.03 10.81 -10.50
N TYR A 46 -11.32 12.11 -10.43
CA TYR A 46 -10.42 13.22 -10.73
C TYR A 46 -10.52 14.29 -9.64
N SER A 47 -9.39 14.82 -9.19
CA SER A 47 -9.38 15.96 -8.27
C SER A 47 -9.85 17.22 -8.99
N GLU A 48 -10.59 18.09 -8.30
CA GLU A 48 -11.08 19.38 -8.83
C GLU A 48 -9.94 20.21 -9.45
N GLN A 49 -8.79 20.27 -8.79
CA GLN A 49 -7.59 20.96 -9.30
C GLN A 49 -7.12 20.45 -10.68
N LEU A 50 -7.26 19.15 -10.95
CA LEU A 50 -6.84 18.54 -12.21
C LEU A 50 -7.80 18.91 -13.35
N LEU A 51 -9.10 18.96 -13.06
CA LEU A 51 -10.11 19.38 -14.02
C LEU A 51 -9.96 20.86 -14.36
N GLN A 52 -9.61 21.70 -13.37
CA GLN A 52 -9.27 23.10 -13.59
C GLN A 52 -8.00 23.25 -14.44
N GLU A 53 -6.96 22.46 -14.19
CA GLU A 53 -5.69 22.50 -14.93
C GLU A 53 -5.84 22.18 -16.41
N ILE A 54 -6.76 21.27 -16.79
CA ILE A 54 -7.05 20.97 -18.20
C ILE A 54 -8.16 21.85 -18.80
N GLY A 55 -8.60 22.90 -18.08
CA GLY A 55 -9.57 23.87 -18.58
C GLY A 55 -10.98 23.33 -18.75
N VAL A 56 -11.42 22.39 -17.89
CA VAL A 56 -12.84 21.97 -17.86
C VAL A 56 -13.68 23.10 -17.27
N ASP A 57 -14.74 23.48 -17.97
CA ASP A 57 -15.70 24.50 -17.52
C ASP A 57 -16.50 24.04 -16.29
N ARG A 58 -17.12 24.99 -15.59
CA ARG A 58 -17.80 24.72 -14.32
C ARG A 58 -18.96 23.73 -14.48
N ASP A 59 -19.78 23.87 -15.53
CA ASP A 59 -20.97 23.04 -15.72
C ASP A 59 -20.57 21.58 -15.97
N THR A 60 -19.53 21.38 -16.78
CA THR A 60 -18.94 20.05 -17.00
C THR A 60 -18.34 19.47 -15.71
N ARG A 61 -17.67 20.28 -14.88
CA ARG A 61 -17.16 19.81 -13.57
C ARG A 61 -18.27 19.37 -12.63
N ASP A 62 -19.38 20.11 -12.58
CA ASP A 62 -20.55 19.75 -11.75
C ASP A 62 -21.16 18.42 -12.21
N GLN A 63 -21.24 18.18 -13.53
CA GLN A 63 -21.68 16.89 -14.09
C GLN A 63 -20.71 15.73 -13.74
N ILE A 64 -19.40 15.97 -13.83
CA ILE A 64 -18.38 14.99 -13.44
C ILE A 64 -18.47 14.67 -11.94
N GLU A 65 -18.74 15.67 -11.10
CA GLU A 65 -18.93 15.47 -9.67
C GLU A 65 -20.17 14.61 -9.39
N ALA A 66 -21.29 14.86 -10.07
CA ALA A 66 -22.51 14.06 -9.93
C ALA A 66 -22.29 12.59 -10.34
N ILE A 67 -21.60 12.34 -11.45
CA ILE A 67 -21.21 10.99 -11.88
C ILE A 67 -20.29 10.34 -10.84
N SER A 68 -19.34 11.09 -10.29
CA SER A 68 -18.39 10.60 -9.29
C SER A 68 -19.08 10.24 -7.96
N LYS A 69 -19.97 11.10 -7.46
CA LYS A 69 -20.73 10.88 -6.21
C LYS A 69 -21.62 9.65 -6.30
N SER A 70 -22.38 9.52 -7.39
CA SER A 70 -23.23 8.34 -7.61
C SER A 70 -22.40 7.06 -7.75
N SER A 71 -21.24 7.16 -8.42
CA SER A 71 -20.31 6.05 -8.55
C SER A 71 -19.69 5.62 -7.21
N GLU A 72 -19.35 6.57 -6.33
CA GLU A 72 -18.78 6.30 -5.00
C GLU A 72 -19.73 5.48 -4.12
N VAL A 73 -21.03 5.80 -4.13
CA VAL A 73 -22.04 5.04 -3.36
C VAL A 73 -22.06 3.58 -3.79
N ARG A 74 -22.14 3.33 -5.11
CA ARG A 74 -22.12 1.96 -5.65
C ARG A 74 -20.80 1.25 -5.37
N ALA A 75 -19.68 1.93 -5.55
CA ALA A 75 -18.36 1.36 -5.27
C ALA A 75 -18.22 0.96 -3.79
N LYS A 76 -18.75 1.77 -2.84
CA LYS A 76 -18.79 1.41 -1.42
C LYS A 76 -19.60 0.14 -1.19
N GLU A 77 -20.78 0.06 -1.79
CA GLU A 77 -21.64 -1.13 -1.69
C GLU A 77 -20.96 -2.40 -2.21
N THR A 78 -20.42 -2.37 -3.43
CA THR A 78 -19.71 -3.52 -4.01
C THR A 78 -18.49 -3.91 -3.18
N ASN A 79 -17.72 -2.93 -2.68
CA ASN A 79 -16.58 -3.20 -1.79
C ASN A 79 -17.00 -3.84 -0.46
N MET A 80 -18.13 -3.47 0.11
CA MET A 80 -18.67 -4.14 1.30
C MET A 80 -19.04 -5.60 0.98
N LYS A 81 -19.65 -5.86 -0.18
CA LYS A 81 -19.96 -7.23 -0.63
C LYS A 81 -18.69 -8.07 -0.80
N ILE A 82 -17.65 -7.52 -1.45
CA ILE A 82 -16.35 -8.20 -1.61
C ILE A 82 -15.74 -8.54 -0.25
N ARG A 83 -15.70 -7.58 0.69
CA ARG A 83 -15.16 -7.82 2.04
C ARG A 83 -15.94 -8.89 2.79
N HIS A 84 -17.26 -8.88 2.68
CA HIS A 84 -18.11 -9.90 3.29
C HIS A 84 -17.83 -11.29 2.68
N ALA A 85 -17.76 -11.39 1.37
CA ALA A 85 -17.40 -12.61 0.64
C ALA A 85 -16.02 -13.16 1.04
N GLN A 86 -15.03 -12.29 1.18
CA GLN A 86 -13.69 -12.65 1.67
C GLN A 86 -13.70 -13.13 3.13
N LYS A 87 -14.50 -12.52 4.01
CA LYS A 87 -14.66 -12.99 5.39
C LYS A 87 -15.29 -14.39 5.43
N LYS A 88 -16.30 -14.62 4.58
CA LYS A 88 -16.93 -15.94 4.43
C LYS A 88 -15.94 -16.98 3.92
N MET A 89 -15.10 -16.62 2.95
CA MET A 89 -14.00 -17.48 2.49
C MET A 89 -13.08 -17.90 3.63
N ARG A 90 -12.60 -16.94 4.44
CA ARG A 90 -11.76 -17.26 5.62
C ARG A 90 -12.46 -18.23 6.57
N THR A 91 -13.74 -17.98 6.85
CA THR A 91 -14.55 -18.85 7.72
C THR A 91 -14.67 -20.28 7.17
N LEU A 92 -14.74 -20.46 5.83
CA LEU A 92 -14.75 -21.79 5.21
C LEU A 92 -13.41 -22.50 5.35
N LEU A 93 -12.30 -21.76 5.21
CA LEU A 93 -10.95 -22.31 5.32
C LEU A 93 -10.54 -22.62 6.77
N ASP A 94 -11.12 -21.93 7.76
CA ASP A 94 -10.85 -22.16 9.18
C ASP A 94 -11.53 -23.43 9.74
N GLN A 95 -12.30 -24.16 8.93
CA GLN A 95 -12.95 -25.41 9.34
C GLN A 95 -11.93 -26.55 9.46
N ALA A 96 -12.16 -27.49 10.38
CA ALA A 96 -11.26 -28.65 10.58
C ALA A 96 -11.12 -29.54 9.32
N SER A 97 -12.16 -29.57 8.48
CA SER A 97 -12.15 -30.24 7.18
C SER A 97 -12.91 -29.35 6.16
N PRO A 98 -12.23 -28.37 5.52
CA PRO A 98 -12.86 -27.45 4.58
C PRO A 98 -13.48 -28.20 3.39
N ASN A 99 -14.73 -27.86 3.05
CA ASN A 99 -15.37 -28.38 1.84
C ASN A 99 -14.84 -27.63 0.60
N SER A 100 -14.11 -28.35 -0.26
CA SER A 100 -13.47 -27.79 -1.46
C SER A 100 -14.46 -27.15 -2.43
N GLU A 101 -15.62 -27.76 -2.66
CA GLU A 101 -16.66 -27.24 -3.55
C GLU A 101 -17.18 -25.88 -3.06
N LYS A 102 -17.48 -25.77 -1.76
CA LYS A 102 -17.93 -24.51 -1.15
C LYS A 102 -16.87 -23.41 -1.22
N VAL A 103 -15.59 -23.77 -1.08
CA VAL A 103 -14.47 -22.83 -1.27
C VAL A 103 -14.43 -22.34 -2.72
N MET A 104 -14.51 -23.23 -3.70
CA MET A 104 -14.48 -22.85 -5.11
C MET A 104 -15.67 -21.95 -5.51
N GLN A 105 -16.90 -22.27 -5.07
CA GLN A 105 -18.06 -21.40 -5.27
C GLN A 105 -17.86 -20.00 -4.66
N GLN A 106 -17.18 -19.93 -3.52
CA GLN A 106 -16.90 -18.66 -2.87
C GLN A 106 -15.81 -17.85 -3.62
N VAL A 107 -14.86 -18.51 -4.30
CA VAL A 107 -13.89 -17.86 -5.20
C VAL A 107 -14.63 -17.24 -6.39
N GLU A 108 -15.52 -17.99 -7.02
CA GLU A 108 -16.33 -17.50 -8.15
C GLU A 108 -17.18 -16.30 -7.75
N THR A 109 -17.78 -16.35 -6.56
CA THR A 109 -18.55 -15.22 -6.00
C THR A 109 -17.69 -13.96 -5.86
N ILE A 110 -16.46 -14.09 -5.33
CA ILE A 110 -15.53 -12.96 -5.20
C ILE A 110 -15.16 -12.43 -6.58
N GLY A 111 -14.80 -13.31 -7.52
CA GLY A 111 -14.43 -12.92 -8.88
C GLY A 111 -15.55 -12.18 -9.61
N ALA A 112 -16.80 -12.65 -9.47
CA ALA A 112 -17.96 -11.97 -10.04
C ALA A 112 -18.15 -10.54 -9.49
N LEU A 113 -17.99 -10.36 -8.18
CA LEU A 113 -18.07 -9.04 -7.54
C LEU A 113 -16.93 -8.11 -7.95
N GLU A 114 -15.71 -8.64 -8.13
CA GLU A 114 -14.57 -7.87 -8.64
C GLU A 114 -14.80 -7.42 -10.08
N ILE A 115 -15.30 -8.30 -10.95
CA ILE A 115 -15.68 -7.96 -12.32
C ILE A 115 -16.78 -6.88 -12.34
N GLU A 116 -17.77 -6.98 -11.45
CA GLU A 116 -18.82 -5.97 -11.32
C GLU A 116 -18.23 -4.60 -10.91
N ALA A 117 -17.33 -4.59 -9.93
CA ALA A 117 -16.63 -3.37 -9.50
C ALA A 117 -15.84 -2.74 -10.65
N ASP A 118 -15.11 -3.54 -11.44
CA ASP A 118 -14.35 -3.06 -12.59
C ASP A 118 -15.25 -2.54 -13.71
N LYS A 119 -16.35 -3.22 -14.01
CA LYS A 119 -17.36 -2.74 -14.98
C LYS A 119 -17.91 -1.38 -14.55
N HIS A 120 -18.30 -1.23 -13.30
CA HIS A 120 -18.83 0.02 -12.76
C HIS A 120 -17.79 1.16 -12.84
N ARG A 121 -16.54 0.87 -12.48
CA ARG A 121 -15.42 1.81 -12.63
C ARG A 121 -15.22 2.24 -14.09
N LEU A 122 -15.21 1.29 -15.03
CA LEU A 122 -15.06 1.58 -16.45
C LEU A 122 -16.21 2.42 -17.00
N MET A 123 -17.46 2.10 -16.63
CA MET A 123 -18.63 2.89 -17.01
C MET A 123 -18.54 4.32 -16.49
N THR A 124 -18.07 4.51 -15.25
CA THR A 124 -17.85 5.84 -14.66
C THR A 124 -16.80 6.61 -15.46
N MET A 125 -15.66 5.98 -15.78
CA MET A 125 -14.60 6.61 -16.58
C MET A 125 -15.07 6.97 -17.99
N LEU A 126 -15.86 6.10 -18.63
CA LEU A 126 -16.44 6.37 -19.95
C LEU A 126 -17.46 7.50 -19.89
N GLY A 127 -18.29 7.55 -18.85
CA GLY A 127 -19.24 8.66 -18.62
C GLY A 127 -18.52 9.99 -18.52
N ILE A 128 -17.45 10.08 -17.73
CA ILE A 128 -16.66 11.31 -17.60
C ILE A 128 -15.96 11.66 -18.91
N ARG A 129 -15.33 10.70 -19.60
CA ARG A 129 -14.66 10.95 -20.88
C ARG A 129 -15.59 11.53 -21.95
N LYS A 130 -16.86 11.11 -21.96
CA LYS A 130 -17.87 11.65 -22.90
C LYS A 130 -18.10 13.16 -22.72
N LEU A 131 -17.89 13.69 -21.52
CA LEU A 131 -18.06 15.11 -21.22
C LEU A 131 -16.84 15.97 -21.59
N LEU A 132 -15.68 15.34 -21.82
CA LEU A 132 -14.44 16.05 -22.15
C LEU A 132 -14.24 16.18 -23.65
N THR A 133 -13.67 17.30 -24.09
CA THR A 133 -13.23 17.49 -25.48
C THR A 133 -12.04 16.57 -25.83
N PRO A 134 -11.76 16.31 -27.13
CA PRO A 134 -10.59 15.53 -27.53
C PRO A 134 -9.27 16.09 -26.96
N GLU A 135 -9.10 17.40 -26.94
CA GLU A 135 -7.91 18.10 -26.45
C GLU A 135 -7.75 17.88 -24.94
N GLN A 136 -8.83 18.07 -24.18
CA GLN A 136 -8.85 17.81 -22.74
C GLN A 136 -8.52 16.35 -22.39
N ARG A 137 -8.95 15.39 -23.22
CA ARG A 137 -8.62 13.96 -23.03
C ARG A 137 -7.12 13.70 -23.21
N ILE A 138 -6.49 14.36 -24.17
CA ILE A 138 -5.03 14.27 -24.40
C ILE A 138 -4.29 14.85 -23.20
N SER A 139 -4.63 16.06 -22.77
CA SER A 139 -4.02 16.70 -21.60
C SER A 139 -4.18 15.86 -20.33
N LEU A 140 -5.37 15.27 -20.12
CA LEU A 140 -5.62 14.37 -19.00
C LEU A 140 -4.74 13.11 -19.04
N GLU A 141 -4.47 12.56 -20.23
CA GLU A 141 -3.57 11.41 -20.39
C GLU A 141 -2.11 11.76 -20.06
N GLU A 142 -1.65 12.93 -20.50
CA GLU A 142 -0.29 13.42 -20.22
C GLU A 142 -0.07 13.63 -18.72
N LEU A 143 -1.01 14.29 -18.03
CA LEU A 143 -0.97 14.46 -16.57
C LEU A 143 -0.97 13.12 -15.84
N HIS A 144 -1.72 12.13 -16.31
CA HIS A 144 -1.66 10.78 -15.77
C HIS A 144 -0.29 10.12 -15.96
N LYS A 145 0.35 10.28 -17.12
CA LYS A 145 1.69 9.74 -17.39
C LYS A 145 2.72 10.37 -16.45
N ASP A 146 2.69 11.68 -16.27
CA ASP A 146 3.57 12.40 -15.36
C ASP A 146 3.36 11.96 -13.89
N HIS A 147 2.11 11.91 -13.42
CA HIS A 147 1.79 11.45 -12.07
C HIS A 147 2.23 10.00 -11.81
N ARG A 148 2.04 9.09 -12.78
CA ARG A 148 2.55 7.71 -12.70
C ARG A 148 4.07 7.69 -12.63
N GLY A 149 4.75 8.53 -13.43
CA GLY A 149 6.19 8.72 -13.40
C GLY A 149 6.71 9.18 -12.04
N LYS A 150 6.13 10.25 -11.49
CA LYS A 150 6.45 10.79 -10.16
C LYS A 150 6.23 9.76 -9.05
N LYS A 151 5.10 9.02 -9.07
CA LYS A 151 4.83 7.95 -8.09
C LYS A 151 5.83 6.81 -8.19
N LYS A 152 6.18 6.38 -9.40
CA LYS A 152 7.20 5.34 -9.65
C LYS A 152 8.56 5.79 -9.10
N ARG A 153 8.99 7.02 -9.38
CA ARG A 153 10.24 7.61 -8.86
C ARG A 153 10.25 7.65 -7.33
N ARG A 154 9.17 8.12 -6.69
CA ARG A 154 9.04 8.12 -5.22
C ARG A 154 9.12 6.72 -4.62
N LYS A 155 8.48 5.73 -5.23
CA LYS A 155 8.55 4.33 -4.78
C LYS A 155 9.99 3.80 -4.87
N ILE A 156 10.65 4.04 -6.01
CA ILE A 156 12.06 3.65 -6.21
C ILE A 156 12.94 4.32 -5.15
N ARG A 157 12.81 5.62 -4.92
CA ARG A 157 13.58 6.35 -3.90
C ARG A 157 13.40 5.79 -2.49
N ARG A 158 12.19 5.35 -2.12
CA ARG A 158 11.97 4.71 -0.82
C ARG A 158 12.70 3.37 -0.70
N ILE A 159 12.72 2.59 -1.79
CA ILE A 159 13.46 1.33 -1.86
C ILE A 159 14.97 1.60 -1.79
N GLU A 160 15.47 2.58 -2.56
CA GLU A 160 16.87 3.03 -2.52
C GLU A 160 17.28 3.43 -1.11
N ASN A 161 16.50 4.29 -0.45
CA ASN A 161 16.79 4.72 0.92
C ASN A 161 16.79 3.54 1.91
N SER A 162 15.81 2.64 1.83
CA SER A 162 15.74 1.47 2.71
C SER A 162 16.90 0.49 2.47
N CYS A 163 17.32 0.33 1.22
CA CYS A 163 18.49 -0.44 0.86
C CYS A 163 19.78 0.17 1.41
N GLN A 164 19.94 1.48 1.25
CA GLN A 164 21.08 2.21 1.75
C GLN A 164 21.17 2.09 3.28
N GLU A 165 20.06 2.28 4.00
CA GLU A 165 20.00 2.13 5.46
C GLU A 165 20.39 0.71 5.91
N MET A 166 19.91 -0.33 5.22
CA MET A 166 20.31 -1.72 5.50
C MET A 166 21.81 -1.95 5.25
N LEU A 167 22.35 -1.43 4.14
CA LEU A 167 23.77 -1.57 3.80
C LEU A 167 24.68 -0.84 4.78
N GLU A 168 24.33 0.40 5.12
CA GLU A 168 25.03 1.20 6.12
C GLU A 168 25.03 0.50 7.46
N THR A 169 23.88 -0.01 7.91
CA THR A 169 23.78 -0.76 9.18
C THR A 169 24.60 -2.05 9.15
N ALA A 170 24.55 -2.81 8.05
CA ALA A 170 25.26 -4.08 7.93
C ALA A 170 26.78 -3.93 7.88
N CYS A 171 27.28 -2.83 7.31
CA CYS A 171 28.70 -2.55 7.13
C CYS A 171 29.26 -1.48 8.07
N ALA A 172 28.48 -1.00 9.06
CA ALA A 172 28.86 0.08 9.97
C ALA A 172 30.12 -0.20 10.83
N ASN A 173 30.44 -1.47 11.06
CA ASN A 173 31.52 -1.89 11.97
C ASN A 173 32.81 -2.33 11.25
N GLN A 174 32.95 -2.06 9.95
CA GLN A 174 34.18 -2.38 9.22
C GLN A 174 35.25 -1.32 9.49
N GLY A 175 36.49 -1.74 9.73
CA GLY A 175 37.55 -0.87 10.24
C GLY A 175 38.12 0.08 9.20
N THR A 176 38.49 -0.45 8.03
CA THR A 176 39.07 0.34 6.93
C THR A 176 38.05 0.59 5.82
N HIS A 177 38.25 1.67 5.05
CA HIS A 177 37.43 1.98 3.87
C HIS A 177 37.43 0.84 2.84
N GLU A 178 38.53 0.09 2.72
CA GLU A 178 38.65 -1.08 1.84
C GLU A 178 37.79 -2.26 2.31
N GLU A 179 37.75 -2.52 3.63
CA GLU A 179 36.85 -3.51 4.24
C GLU A 179 35.38 -3.12 4.06
N GLN A 180 35.07 -1.83 4.19
CA GLN A 180 33.72 -1.31 3.96
C GLN A 180 33.27 -1.50 2.50
N ILE A 181 34.12 -1.21 1.52
CA ILE A 181 33.85 -1.47 0.09
C ILE A 181 33.62 -2.97 -0.17
N THR A 182 34.44 -3.83 0.44
CA THR A 182 34.34 -5.28 0.29
C THR A 182 33.03 -5.80 0.89
N CYS A 183 32.65 -5.29 2.07
CA CYS A 183 31.37 -5.60 2.72
C CYS A 183 30.18 -5.20 1.84
N LEU A 184 30.20 -3.99 1.26
CA LEU A 184 29.13 -3.50 0.39
C LEU A 184 28.97 -4.36 -0.89
N ARG A 185 30.08 -4.78 -1.51
CA ARG A 185 30.04 -5.67 -2.70
C ARG A 185 29.43 -7.03 -2.38
N LYS A 186 29.75 -7.58 -1.20
CA LYS A 186 29.20 -8.86 -0.73
C LYS A 186 27.71 -8.75 -0.44
N TYR A 187 27.28 -7.70 0.27
CA TYR A 187 25.85 -7.52 0.55
C TYR A 187 25.02 -7.19 -0.69
N GLU A 188 25.60 -6.59 -1.73
CA GLU A 188 24.90 -6.34 -2.99
C GLU A 188 24.49 -7.63 -3.70
N SER A 189 25.31 -8.70 -3.69
CA SER A 189 24.93 -9.99 -4.28
C SER A 189 23.80 -10.67 -3.52
N ASP A 190 23.71 -10.41 -2.22
CA ASP A 190 22.73 -11.03 -1.31
C ASP A 190 21.47 -10.18 -1.16
N ALA A 191 21.50 -8.93 -1.65
CA ALA A 191 20.36 -8.03 -1.59
C ALA A 191 19.22 -8.52 -2.50
N SER A 192 17.98 -8.22 -2.10
CA SER A 192 16.80 -8.54 -2.92
C SER A 192 16.93 -7.97 -4.33
N GLU A 193 16.32 -8.63 -5.32
CA GLU A 193 16.38 -8.18 -6.73
C GLU A 193 15.92 -6.72 -6.90
N SER A 194 14.93 -6.28 -6.10
CA SER A 194 14.46 -4.89 -6.09
C SER A 194 15.55 -3.92 -5.63
N CYS A 195 16.34 -4.32 -4.64
CA CYS A 195 17.46 -3.57 -4.11
C CYS A 195 18.62 -3.53 -5.12
N GLN A 196 18.95 -4.67 -5.72
CA GLN A 196 19.96 -4.74 -6.78
C GLN A 196 19.59 -3.88 -7.98
N ARG A 197 18.32 -3.91 -8.43
CA ARG A 197 17.83 -3.06 -9.54
C ARG A 197 17.89 -1.57 -9.20
N ALA A 198 17.66 -1.21 -7.94
CA ALA A 198 17.78 0.17 -7.45
C ALA A 198 19.25 0.62 -7.42
N LEU A 199 20.13 -0.19 -6.83
CA LEU A 199 21.58 0.07 -6.74
C LEU A 199 22.25 0.11 -8.12
N LYS A 200 21.86 -0.76 -9.05
CA LYS A 200 22.35 -0.74 -10.45
C LYS A 200 22.03 0.57 -11.18
N LYS A 201 20.94 1.26 -10.81
CA LYS A 201 20.63 2.59 -11.37
C LYS A 201 21.51 3.68 -10.78
N LEU A 202 21.90 3.57 -9.51
CA LEU A 202 22.82 4.49 -8.86
C LEU A 202 24.26 4.34 -9.37
N LYS A 203 24.66 3.10 -9.73
CA LYS A 203 25.97 2.80 -10.30
C LYS A 203 26.16 3.22 -11.76
N ARG A 204 25.09 3.59 -12.48
CA ARG A 204 25.26 4.24 -13.78
C ARG A 204 25.58 5.71 -13.50
N PRO A 205 26.83 6.17 -13.69
CA PRO A 205 27.13 7.57 -13.54
C PRO A 205 26.29 8.34 -14.55
N ASN A 206 25.76 9.51 -14.19
CA ASN A 206 25.16 10.47 -15.13
C ASN A 206 26.19 11.06 -16.12
N HIS A 207 27.29 10.37 -16.42
CA HIS A 207 28.38 10.83 -17.29
C HIS A 207 28.06 10.75 -18.79
N LEU A 208 26.81 10.50 -19.20
CA LEU A 208 26.38 10.56 -20.61
C LEU A 208 25.41 11.71 -20.90
N ASN A 209 25.51 12.80 -20.14
CA ASN A 209 25.11 14.15 -20.57
C ASN A 209 26.36 15.03 -20.75
N PHE A 210 27.50 14.43 -21.13
CA PHE A 210 28.54 15.18 -21.82
C PHE A 210 28.02 15.37 -23.24
N GLN A 211 27.27 16.46 -23.45
CA GLN A 211 27.10 17.02 -24.78
C GLN A 211 28.52 17.26 -25.30
N GLU A 212 28.99 16.36 -26.16
CA GLU A 212 30.04 16.73 -27.10
C GLU A 212 29.46 17.87 -27.94
N ASP A 213 29.79 19.11 -27.54
CA ASP A 213 29.81 20.26 -28.42
C ASP A 213 30.81 19.94 -29.54
N ILE A 214 30.39 19.11 -30.50
CA ILE A 214 31.02 18.99 -31.80
C ILE A 214 30.72 20.32 -32.49
N SER A 215 31.61 21.26 -32.23
CA SER A 215 31.81 22.46 -33.00
C SER A 215 31.93 22.03 -34.47
N ALA A 216 30.93 22.35 -35.30
CA ALA A 216 31.07 22.25 -36.73
C ALA A 216 32.13 23.28 -37.17
N PRO A 217 33.18 22.90 -37.92
CA PRO A 217 34.08 23.88 -38.50
C PRO A 217 33.31 24.67 -39.56
N THR A 218 33.23 25.98 -39.35
CA THR A 218 32.88 26.95 -40.39
C THR A 218 34.04 27.10 -41.39
N LEU A 219 33.65 27.05 -42.67
CA LEU A 219 34.38 27.36 -43.91
C LEU A 219 35.24 26.24 -44.52
#